data_AF-A0A0M6WWQ7-F1
#
_entry.id   AF-A0A0M6WWQ7-F1
#
_cell.length_a   1.000
_cell.length_b   1.000
_cell.length_c   1.000
_cell.angle_alpha   90.00
_cell.angle_beta   90.00
_cell.angle_gamma   90.00
#
_symmetry.space_group_name_H-M   'P 1'
#
loop_
_entity.id
_entity.type
_entity.pdbx_description
1 polymer ?
#
loop_
_entity_poly.entity_id
_entity_poly.type
_entity_poly.pdbx_seq_one_letter_code
_entity_poly.pdbx_strand_id
1 'polypeptide(L)'
;MVNILCARNRYIVPFMFCSETSYDKLVEEIAKNPLWKIQKMHEQEAEQDLYQMIADCFEMDEKQNNIGCSLHYCMPGNNILEINYTKFKKDFVVSITDLGLYLFRSGVGFLWYEISLPQGAAADEIMLFQNEFKELSYERFVSKRRENDRYTFEQNENRNTAILMGHWINQLLAQFPFTVTYYAERRD
;
A
#
# COMPACT_ATOMS: atom_id res chain seq x y z
N MET A 1 -10.10 8.70 30.93
CA MET A 1 -9.59 7.83 29.85
C MET A 1 -10.42 8.14 28.62
N VAL A 2 -9.84 8.78 27.60
CA VAL A 2 -10.54 8.99 26.33
C VAL A 2 -10.43 7.66 25.57
N ASN A 3 -11.54 6.94 25.43
CA ASN A 3 -11.61 5.80 24.51
C ASN A 3 -11.43 6.37 23.10
N ILE A 4 -10.26 6.17 22.51
CA ILE A 4 -10.03 6.51 21.11
C ILE A 4 -10.90 5.53 20.30
N LEU A 5 -11.95 6.06 19.65
CA LEU A 5 -12.65 5.40 18.57
C LEU A 5 -11.61 4.82 17.62
N CYS A 6 -11.74 3.52 17.28
CA CYS A 6 -10.85 2.77 16.40
C CYS A 6 -10.15 3.68 15.37
N ALA A 7 -8.87 3.98 15.62
CA ALA A 7 -8.12 4.90 14.78
C ALA A 7 -7.89 4.24 13.42
N ARG A 8 -8.32 4.94 12.36
CA ARG A 8 -8.14 4.52 10.97
C ARG A 8 -7.06 5.37 10.35
N ASN A 9 -6.02 4.72 9.84
CA ASN A 9 -4.92 5.41 9.19
C ASN A 9 -4.79 4.92 7.75
N ARG A 10 -4.58 5.86 6.82
CA ARG A 10 -4.31 5.54 5.43
C ARG A 10 -2.83 5.70 5.14
N TYR A 11 -2.27 4.72 4.48
CA TYR A 11 -0.90 4.71 3.99
C TYR A 11 -0.92 4.79 2.47
N ILE A 12 0.10 5.44 1.91
CA ILE A 12 0.29 5.63 0.47
C ILE A 12 1.65 5.06 0.10
N VAL A 13 1.66 4.22 -0.93
CA VAL A 13 2.88 3.60 -1.48
C VAL A 13 3.02 4.07 -2.93
N PRO A 14 3.89 5.06 -3.20
CA PRO A 14 4.14 5.55 -4.54
C PRO A 14 5.02 4.59 -5.32
N PHE A 15 4.70 4.39 -6.60
CA PHE A 15 5.48 3.56 -7.52
C PHE A 15 5.46 4.13 -8.93
N MET A 16 6.50 3.82 -9.69
CA MET A 16 6.47 3.87 -11.16
C MET A 16 6.06 2.51 -11.69
N PHE A 17 5.32 2.52 -12.80
CA PHE A 17 4.99 1.31 -13.54
C PHE A 17 5.35 1.43 -15.01
N CYS A 18 5.76 0.32 -15.60
CA CYS A 18 6.03 0.19 -17.02
C CYS A 18 5.23 -0.99 -17.59
N SER A 19 4.47 -0.75 -18.65
CA SER A 19 3.75 -1.78 -19.41
C SER A 19 4.30 -1.84 -20.83
N GLU A 20 4.34 -3.04 -21.40
CA GLU A 20 4.66 -3.25 -22.82
C GLU A 20 3.50 -2.82 -23.74
N THR A 21 2.33 -2.52 -23.17
CA THR A 21 1.12 -2.09 -23.90
C THR A 21 0.79 -0.62 -23.64
N SER A 22 -0.09 -0.04 -24.45
CA SER A 22 -0.58 1.32 -24.20
C SER A 22 -1.39 1.39 -22.90
N TYR A 23 -1.46 2.58 -22.28
CA TYR A 23 -2.22 2.80 -21.05
C TYR A 23 -3.67 2.31 -21.15
N ASP A 24 -4.35 2.61 -22.26
CA ASP A 24 -5.76 2.22 -22.41
C ASP A 24 -5.92 0.68 -22.47
N LYS A 25 -5.00 -0.02 -23.16
CA LYS A 25 -4.98 -1.50 -23.19
C LYS A 25 -4.64 -2.09 -21.83
N LEU A 26 -3.70 -1.49 -21.12
CA LEU A 26 -3.37 -1.88 -19.75
C LEU A 26 -4.61 -1.84 -18.86
N VAL A 27 -5.38 -0.74 -18.93
CA VAL A 27 -6.60 -0.58 -18.15
C VAL A 27 -7.68 -1.61 -18.53
N GLU A 28 -7.84 -1.91 -19.81
CA GLU A 28 -8.73 -2.99 -20.28
C GLU A 28 -8.35 -4.36 -19.72
N GLU A 29 -7.05 -4.68 -19.67
CA GLU A 29 -6.58 -5.94 -19.07
C GLU A 29 -6.80 -5.96 -17.55
N ILE A 30 -6.55 -4.85 -16.85
CA ILE A 30 -6.81 -4.74 -15.41
C ILE A 30 -8.29 -4.96 -15.11
N ALA A 31 -9.19 -4.42 -15.93
CA ALA A 31 -10.64 -4.57 -15.76
C ALA A 31 -11.13 -6.02 -15.82
N LYS A 32 -10.32 -6.95 -16.35
CA LYS A 32 -10.63 -8.39 -16.35
C LYS A 32 -10.42 -9.05 -14.98
N ASN A 33 -9.67 -8.42 -14.06
CA ASN A 33 -9.45 -8.94 -12.72
C ASN A 33 -10.69 -8.67 -11.84
N PRO A 34 -11.44 -9.70 -11.40
CA PRO A 34 -12.67 -9.51 -10.65
C PRO A 34 -12.45 -8.95 -9.23
N LEU A 35 -11.22 -9.01 -8.71
CA LEU A 35 -10.87 -8.47 -7.40
C LEU A 35 -10.70 -6.95 -7.43
N TRP A 36 -10.55 -6.34 -8.60
CA TRP A 36 -10.32 -4.91 -8.75
C TRP A 36 -11.43 -4.27 -9.58
N LYS A 37 -12.21 -3.40 -8.95
CA LYS A 37 -13.25 -2.64 -9.64
C LYS A 37 -12.74 -1.24 -9.94
N ILE A 38 -12.82 -0.86 -11.21
CA ILE A 38 -12.58 0.53 -11.61
C ILE A 38 -13.72 1.39 -11.03
N GLN A 39 -13.37 2.31 -10.14
CA GLN A 39 -14.33 3.23 -9.54
C GLN A 39 -14.55 4.45 -10.42
N LYS A 40 -13.47 4.99 -10.99
CA LYS A 40 -13.54 6.17 -11.84
C LYS A 40 -12.49 6.10 -12.95
N MET A 41 -12.93 6.32 -14.18
CA MET A 41 -12.07 6.75 -15.26
C MET A 41 -12.01 8.27 -15.19
N HIS A 42 -10.81 8.83 -15.10
CA HIS A 42 -10.65 10.27 -15.05
C HIS A 42 -10.40 10.80 -16.47
N GLU A 43 -11.04 11.93 -16.77
CA GLU A 43 -10.70 12.69 -17.96
C GLU A 43 -9.29 13.24 -17.81
N GLN A 44 -8.66 13.53 -18.95
CA GLN A 44 -7.26 13.92 -19.00
C GLN A 44 -6.95 15.16 -18.14
N GLU A 45 -7.92 16.05 -17.88
CA GLU A 45 -7.68 17.31 -17.16
C GLU A 45 -7.94 17.25 -15.64
N ALA A 46 -8.08 16.05 -15.05
CA ALA A 46 -8.33 15.92 -13.62
C ALA A 46 -7.06 16.17 -12.79
N GLU A 47 -6.90 17.41 -12.31
CA GLU A 47 -5.83 17.82 -11.39
C GLU A 47 -5.95 17.10 -10.04
N GLN A 48 -4.83 16.64 -9.48
CA GLN A 48 -4.77 16.17 -8.11
C GLN A 48 -3.51 16.67 -7.39
N ASP A 49 -3.72 17.19 -6.19
CA ASP A 49 -2.68 17.67 -5.27
C ASP A 49 -1.60 16.60 -4.98
N LEU A 50 -1.98 15.32 -5.02
CA LEU A 50 -1.06 14.21 -4.77
C LEU A 50 -0.21 13.83 -5.99
N TYR A 51 -0.61 14.20 -7.21
CA TYR A 51 0.17 13.87 -8.40
C TYR A 51 1.53 14.52 -8.34
N GLN A 52 1.59 15.84 -8.07
CA GLN A 52 2.85 16.57 -8.04
C GLN A 52 3.80 15.96 -7.00
N MET A 53 3.28 15.70 -5.80
CA MET A 53 4.06 15.03 -4.75
C MET A 53 4.65 13.70 -5.22
N ILE A 54 3.88 12.87 -5.94
CA ILE A 54 4.36 11.58 -6.46
C ILE A 54 5.33 11.76 -7.62
N ALA A 55 5.05 12.66 -8.55
CA ALA A 55 5.91 12.94 -9.70
C ALA A 55 7.26 13.54 -9.28
N ASP A 56 7.26 14.46 -8.32
CA ASP A 56 8.45 15.01 -7.66
C ASP A 56 9.19 13.90 -6.92
N CYS A 57 8.43 13.05 -6.22
CA CYS A 57 8.98 11.84 -5.66
C CYS A 57 9.63 10.99 -6.72
N PHE A 58 9.43 11.12 -8.05
CA PHE A 58 10.12 10.37 -9.12
C PHE A 58 11.00 11.21 -10.06
N GLU A 59 11.27 12.48 -9.73
CA GLU A 59 12.06 13.40 -10.56
C GLU A 59 11.59 13.44 -12.03
N MET A 60 10.28 13.30 -12.22
CA MET A 60 9.70 13.30 -13.56
C MET A 60 9.58 14.73 -14.10
N ASP A 61 10.04 14.93 -15.34
CA ASP A 61 9.71 16.15 -16.09
C ASP A 61 8.18 16.26 -16.23
N GLU A 62 7.62 17.40 -15.81
CA GLU A 62 6.20 17.71 -15.95
C GLU A 62 5.75 17.66 -17.42
N LYS A 63 5.17 16.53 -17.82
CA LYS A 63 4.64 16.38 -19.19
C LYS A 63 3.21 15.85 -19.26
N GLN A 64 2.68 15.16 -18.23
CA GLN A 64 1.32 14.60 -18.23
C GLN A 64 0.71 14.46 -16.82
N ASN A 65 -0.19 15.37 -16.41
CA ASN A 65 -0.86 15.38 -15.09
C ASN A 65 -2.19 14.59 -15.07
N ASN A 66 -2.33 13.63 -15.98
CA ASN A 66 -3.64 13.11 -16.33
C ASN A 66 -3.86 11.80 -15.56
N ILE A 67 -4.64 11.84 -14.46
CA ILE A 67 -5.14 10.61 -13.84
C ILE A 67 -5.81 9.79 -14.93
N GLY A 68 -5.42 8.52 -15.05
CA GLY A 68 -6.08 7.64 -15.99
C GLY A 68 -7.24 6.92 -15.31
N CYS A 69 -7.00 6.23 -14.20
CA CYS A 69 -8.07 5.56 -13.46
C CYS A 69 -7.81 5.36 -11.97
N SER A 70 -8.90 5.21 -11.22
CA SER A 70 -8.90 4.74 -9.84
C SER A 70 -9.58 3.39 -9.72
N LEU A 71 -8.98 2.49 -8.94
CA LEU A 71 -9.45 1.14 -8.70
C LEU A 71 -9.61 0.89 -7.21
N HIS A 72 -10.53 0.00 -6.90
CA HIS A 72 -10.84 -0.40 -5.53
C HIS A 72 -10.85 -1.91 -5.42
N TYR A 73 -10.24 -2.41 -4.34
CA TYR A 73 -10.13 -3.84 -4.11
C TYR A 73 -11.43 -4.37 -3.49
N CYS A 74 -12.10 -5.23 -4.24
CA CYS A 74 -13.39 -5.81 -3.90
C CYS A 74 -13.21 -7.23 -3.39
N MET A 75 -12.99 -7.39 -2.08
CA MET A 75 -13.06 -8.70 -1.42
C MET A 75 -14.41 -8.88 -0.70
N PRO A 76 -15.14 -9.99 -0.94
CA PRO A 76 -16.30 -10.33 -0.14
C PRO A 76 -15.88 -10.93 1.22
N GLY A 77 -16.25 -10.26 2.33
CA GLY A 77 -15.92 -10.67 3.70
C GLY A 77 -14.89 -9.75 4.36
N ASN A 78 -14.90 -9.71 5.70
CA ASN A 78 -14.08 -8.78 6.51
C ASN A 78 -12.57 -8.89 6.24
N ASN A 79 -11.86 -7.79 6.55
CA ASN A 79 -10.39 -7.60 6.61
C ASN A 79 -9.58 -8.22 5.45
N ILE A 80 -9.07 -7.35 4.57
CA ILE A 80 -8.22 -7.71 3.42
C ILE A 80 -6.96 -8.46 3.85
N LEU A 81 -6.37 -8.03 4.97
CA LEU A 81 -5.23 -8.68 5.60
C LEU A 81 -5.31 -8.43 7.11
N GLU A 82 -4.96 -9.43 7.90
CA GLU A 82 -4.79 -9.30 9.35
C GLU A 82 -3.34 -9.59 9.72
N ILE A 83 -2.85 -8.79 10.66
CA ILE A 83 -1.45 -8.71 11.01
C ILE A 83 -1.34 -8.70 12.53
N ASN A 84 -0.67 -9.69 13.11
CA ASN A 84 -0.33 -9.68 14.52
C ASN A 84 0.92 -8.83 14.77
N TYR A 85 0.80 -7.76 15.54
CA TYR A 85 1.92 -6.93 15.96
C TYR A 85 2.35 -7.27 17.40
N THR A 86 3.62 -7.66 17.57
CA THR A 86 4.12 -8.38 18.77
C THR A 86 5.26 -7.66 19.51
N LYS A 87 5.39 -6.33 19.36
CA LYS A 87 6.50 -5.56 19.95
C LYS A 87 6.16 -4.92 21.30
N PHE A 88 4.89 -4.68 21.59
CA PHE A 88 4.46 -4.07 22.85
C PHE A 88 4.28 -5.09 23.97
N LYS A 89 4.01 -4.60 25.19
CA LYS A 89 3.68 -5.45 26.35
C LYS A 89 2.45 -6.34 26.11
N LYS A 90 1.60 -5.94 25.16
CA LYS A 90 0.42 -6.69 24.72
C LYS A 90 0.42 -6.74 23.21
N ASP A 91 0.39 -7.96 22.67
CA ASP A 91 0.20 -8.20 21.25
C ASP A 91 -1.16 -7.65 20.83
N PHE A 92 -1.21 -7.08 19.63
CA PHE A 92 -2.47 -6.61 19.09
C PHE A 92 -2.59 -6.84 17.59
N VAL A 93 -3.83 -7.06 17.15
CA VAL A 93 -4.16 -7.32 15.75
C VAL A 93 -4.41 -6.00 15.04
N VAL A 94 -3.76 -5.84 13.89
CA VAL A 94 -4.00 -4.77 12.94
C VAL A 94 -4.64 -5.36 11.70
N SER A 95 -5.68 -4.71 11.20
CA SER A 95 -6.41 -5.18 10.04
C SER A 95 -6.36 -4.16 8.93
N ILE A 96 -6.04 -4.58 7.71
CA ILE A 96 -6.25 -3.77 6.51
C ILE A 96 -7.71 -3.92 6.11
N THR A 97 -8.46 -2.82 6.19
CA THR A 97 -9.91 -2.82 5.99
C THR A 97 -10.32 -2.30 4.62
N ASP A 98 -9.45 -1.53 3.99
CA ASP A 98 -9.72 -0.93 2.69
C ASP A 98 -8.43 -0.79 1.87
N LEU A 99 -8.55 -0.84 0.54
CA LEU A 99 -7.44 -0.82 -0.39
C LEU A 99 -7.89 -0.28 -1.74
N GLY A 100 -7.07 0.59 -2.33
CA GLY A 100 -7.28 1.07 -3.68
C GLY A 100 -5.99 1.46 -4.38
N LEU A 101 -6.12 1.68 -5.68
CA LEU A 101 -5.01 1.94 -6.59
C LEU A 101 -5.36 3.14 -7.46
N TYR A 102 -4.41 4.05 -7.64
CA TYR A 102 -4.50 5.13 -8.62
C TYR A 102 -3.39 4.96 -9.64
N LEU A 103 -3.76 5.05 -10.93
CA LEU A 103 -2.83 4.97 -12.05
C LEU A 103 -2.93 6.26 -12.86
N PHE A 104 -1.77 6.89 -13.08
CA PHE A 104 -1.63 8.05 -13.94
C PHE A 104 -1.13 7.62 -15.31
N ARG A 105 -1.55 8.35 -16.36
CA ARG A 105 -1.14 8.06 -17.74
C ARG A 105 0.36 8.24 -17.96
N SER A 106 1.03 9.01 -17.10
CA SER A 106 2.48 9.25 -17.13
C SER A 106 3.33 8.05 -16.71
N GLY A 107 2.73 6.98 -16.18
CA GLY A 107 3.47 5.80 -15.71
C GLY A 107 3.83 5.84 -14.23
N VAL A 108 3.28 6.78 -13.45
CA VAL A 108 3.29 6.71 -11.98
C VAL A 108 1.94 6.27 -11.44
N GLY A 109 1.95 5.69 -10.25
CA GLY A 109 0.76 5.34 -9.52
C GLY A 109 1.01 5.33 -8.02
N PHE A 110 -0.07 5.14 -7.27
CA PHE A 110 0.04 4.84 -5.86
C PHE A 110 -0.99 3.82 -5.42
N LEU A 111 -0.55 2.93 -4.54
CA LEU A 111 -1.42 2.08 -3.77
C LEU A 111 -1.75 2.80 -2.46
N TRP A 112 -3.01 2.82 -2.06
CA TRP A 112 -3.40 3.27 -0.73
C TRP A 112 -4.14 2.18 0.01
N TYR A 113 -3.93 2.10 1.31
CA TYR A 113 -4.62 1.13 2.15
C TYR A 113 -4.95 1.72 3.52
N GLU A 114 -6.12 1.35 4.04
CA GLU A 114 -6.59 1.76 5.35
C GLU A 114 -6.35 0.64 6.36
N ILE A 115 -5.69 0.98 7.46
CA ILE A 115 -5.58 0.10 8.61
C ILE A 115 -6.59 0.50 9.68
N SER A 116 -7.15 -0.50 10.34
CA SER A 116 -7.93 -0.41 11.55
C SER A 116 -7.07 -0.83 12.73
N LEU A 117 -6.86 0.11 13.66
CA LEU A 117 -6.13 -0.16 14.90
C LEU A 117 -7.04 -0.78 15.98
N PRO A 118 -6.49 -1.62 16.87
CA PRO A 118 -7.26 -2.25 17.93
C PRO A 118 -7.77 -1.22 18.93
N GLN A 119 -8.99 -1.45 19.45
CA GLN A 119 -9.56 -0.59 20.48
C GLN A 119 -8.77 -0.74 21.79
N GLY A 120 -8.48 0.40 22.43
CA GLY A 120 -7.82 0.44 23.74
C GLY A 120 -6.28 0.40 23.72
N ALA A 121 -5.64 0.50 22.56
CA ALA A 121 -4.21 0.77 22.47
C ALA A 121 -3.88 2.19 22.98
N ALA A 122 -2.77 2.34 23.71
CA ALA A 122 -2.34 3.65 24.21
C ALA A 122 -1.79 4.52 23.07
N ALA A 123 -1.86 5.85 23.22
CA ALA A 123 -1.49 6.78 22.14
C ALA A 123 -0.01 6.69 21.75
N ASP A 124 0.88 6.48 22.72
CA ASP A 124 2.32 6.24 22.53
C ASP A 124 2.59 4.93 21.78
N GLU A 125 1.86 3.86 22.11
CA GLU A 125 1.92 2.58 21.38
C GLU A 125 1.46 2.74 19.92
N ILE A 126 0.38 3.51 19.69
CA ILE A 126 -0.10 3.81 18.33
C ILE A 126 0.94 4.62 17.54
N MET A 127 1.54 5.65 18.13
CA MET A 127 2.54 6.47 17.46
C MET A 127 3.79 5.66 17.09
N LEU A 128 4.29 4.84 18.02
CA LEU A 128 5.42 3.96 17.75
C LEU A 128 5.10 2.95 16.64
N PHE A 129 3.92 2.33 16.70
CA PHE A 129 3.46 1.43 15.65
C PHE A 129 3.40 2.14 14.29
N GLN A 130 2.81 3.33 14.19
CA GLN A 130 2.67 4.06 12.93
C GLN A 130 4.04 4.39 12.30
N ASN A 131 4.99 4.84 13.11
CA ASN A 131 6.34 5.16 12.65
C ASN A 131 7.03 3.92 12.08
N GLU A 132 6.92 2.79 12.77
CA GLU A 132 7.56 1.53 12.36
C GLU A 132 6.86 0.88 11.17
N PHE A 133 5.53 0.91 11.17
CA PHE A 133 4.72 0.26 10.15
C PHE A 133 4.85 0.94 8.79
N LYS A 134 5.07 2.26 8.79
CA LYS A 134 5.39 3.02 7.57
C LYS A 134 6.66 2.49 6.89
N GLU A 135 7.72 2.22 7.65
CA GLU A 135 9.01 1.78 7.10
C GLU A 135 8.92 0.41 6.40
N LEU A 136 8.03 -0.48 6.86
CA LEU A 136 7.86 -1.81 6.28
C LEU A 136 7.25 -1.82 4.88
N SER A 137 6.54 -0.76 4.52
CA SER A 137 5.99 -0.59 3.18
C SER A 137 7.10 -0.33 2.14
N TYR A 138 8.29 0.09 2.59
CA TYR A 138 9.43 0.42 1.74
C TYR A 138 10.45 -0.72 1.56
N GLU A 139 10.42 -1.76 2.40
CA GLU A 139 11.36 -2.88 2.29
C GLU A 139 10.91 -3.92 1.24
N ARG A 140 11.50 -3.88 0.03
CA ARG A 140 11.24 -4.87 -1.04
C ARG A 140 11.74 -6.28 -0.70
N PHE A 141 12.80 -6.38 0.10
CA PHE A 141 13.46 -7.63 0.46
C PHE A 141 13.79 -7.67 1.95
N VAL A 142 13.41 -8.79 2.57
CA VAL A 142 13.88 -9.32 3.85
C VAL A 142 15.02 -8.51 4.47
N SER A 143 14.72 -7.67 5.47
CA SER A 143 15.71 -7.46 6.52
C SER A 143 15.86 -8.81 7.21
N LYS A 144 17.01 -9.47 6.95
CA LYS A 144 17.42 -10.62 7.74
C LYS A 144 17.25 -10.23 9.19
N ARG A 145 16.42 -10.98 9.91
CA ARG A 145 16.31 -11.07 11.37
C ARG A 145 17.57 -10.49 12.02
N ARG A 146 17.57 -9.19 12.33
CA ARG A 146 18.55 -8.67 13.28
C ARG A 146 18.10 -9.29 14.59
N GLU A 147 18.95 -10.09 15.22
CA GLU A 147 18.61 -10.82 16.46
C GLU A 147 17.99 -9.93 17.56
N ASN A 148 18.10 -8.60 17.42
CA ASN A 148 17.60 -7.60 18.35
C ASN A 148 16.42 -6.73 17.84
N ASP A 149 16.04 -6.77 16.55
CA ASP A 149 14.93 -5.97 16.01
C ASP A 149 13.72 -6.88 15.72
N ARG A 150 12.86 -7.06 16.73
CA ARG A 150 11.65 -7.90 16.63
C ARG A 150 10.53 -7.15 15.90
N TYR A 151 10.51 -7.24 14.57
CA TYR A 151 9.35 -6.92 13.75
C TYR A 151 8.74 -8.23 13.23
N THR A 152 7.89 -8.87 14.03
CA THR A 152 7.20 -10.10 13.64
C THR A 152 5.73 -9.79 13.36
N PHE A 153 5.39 -9.83 12.08
CA PHE A 153 4.03 -9.74 11.55
C PHE A 153 3.59 -11.15 11.19
N GLU A 154 2.92 -11.83 12.12
CA GLU A 154 2.54 -13.22 11.93
C GLU A 154 1.19 -13.31 11.21
N GLN A 155 1.15 -14.02 10.08
CA GLN A 155 -0.09 -14.59 9.57
C GLN A 155 -0.37 -15.88 10.36
N ASN A 156 -1.59 -16.03 10.85
CA ASN A 156 -1.98 -16.98 11.89
C ASN A 156 -1.44 -18.43 11.80
N GLU A 157 -1.21 -18.98 13.00
CA GLU A 157 -1.01 -20.37 13.47
C GLU A 157 0.32 -21.12 13.21
N ASN A 158 1.09 -20.85 12.16
CA ASN A 158 2.39 -21.52 11.96
C ASN A 158 3.57 -20.55 12.09
N ARG A 159 4.09 -20.46 13.33
CA ARG A 159 5.14 -19.58 13.87
C ARG A 159 6.48 -19.54 13.12
N ASN A 160 6.57 -19.10 11.86
CA ASN A 160 7.88 -18.81 11.26
C ASN A 160 7.91 -17.83 10.06
N THR A 161 6.81 -17.21 9.67
CA THR A 161 6.79 -16.33 8.49
C THR A 161 6.46 -14.90 8.89
N ALA A 162 7.45 -14.01 8.87
CA ALA A 162 7.23 -12.57 8.96
C ALA A 162 6.59 -12.10 7.63
N ILE A 163 5.37 -11.55 7.69
CA ILE A 163 4.80 -10.83 6.56
C ILE A 163 5.59 -9.53 6.40
N LEU A 164 6.26 -9.39 5.27
CA LEU A 164 6.81 -8.11 4.84
C LEU A 164 5.70 -7.38 4.10
N MET A 165 5.26 -6.23 4.61
CA MET A 165 4.25 -5.42 3.93
C MET A 165 4.65 -5.12 2.48
N GLY A 166 5.92 -4.82 2.23
CA GLY A 166 6.46 -4.70 0.88
C GLY A 166 6.32 -5.96 0.02
N HIS A 167 6.46 -7.17 0.57
CA HIS A 167 6.24 -8.42 -0.18
C HIS A 167 4.76 -8.62 -0.52
N TRP A 168 3.85 -8.38 0.43
CA TRP A 168 2.41 -8.47 0.19
C TRP A 168 1.96 -7.44 -0.86
N ILE A 169 2.45 -6.20 -0.77
CA ILE A 169 2.21 -5.16 -1.78
C ILE A 169 2.73 -5.62 -3.16
N ASN A 170 3.93 -6.20 -3.22
CA ASN A 170 4.47 -6.74 -4.46
C ASN A 170 3.60 -7.86 -5.04
N GLN A 171 3.10 -8.77 -4.20
CA GLN A 171 2.17 -9.83 -4.64
C GLN A 171 0.85 -9.26 -5.16
N LEU A 172 0.34 -8.19 -4.55
CA LEU A 172 -0.85 -7.47 -5.05
C LEU A 172 -0.59 -6.85 -6.42
N LEU A 173 0.51 -6.09 -6.56
CA LEU A 173 0.82 -5.37 -7.80
C LEU A 173 1.23 -6.33 -8.94
N ALA A 174 1.80 -7.49 -8.62
CA ALA A 174 2.14 -8.54 -9.59
C ALA A 174 0.92 -9.17 -10.28
N GLN A 175 -0.30 -8.88 -9.81
CA GLN A 175 -1.55 -9.30 -10.48
C GLN A 175 -1.83 -8.48 -11.74
N PHE A 176 -1.13 -7.36 -11.96
CA PHE A 176 -1.36 -6.48 -13.09
C PHE A 176 -0.31 -6.70 -14.20
N PRO A 177 -0.65 -6.43 -15.48
CA PRO A 177 0.26 -6.58 -16.61
C PRO A 177 1.21 -5.38 -16.76
N PHE A 178 1.90 -5.04 -15.67
CA PHE A 178 2.99 -4.06 -15.64
C PHE A 178 4.07 -4.46 -14.64
N THR A 179 5.25 -3.88 -14.81
CA THR A 179 6.35 -3.97 -13.84
C THR A 179 6.36 -2.73 -12.96
N VAL A 180 6.76 -2.88 -11.69
CA VAL A 180 6.78 -1.79 -10.70
C VAL A 180 8.19 -1.49 -10.19
N THR A 181 8.46 -0.21 -9.99
CA THR A 181 9.65 0.32 -9.29
C THR A 181 9.18 1.25 -8.19
N TYR A 182 9.57 0.98 -6.94
CA TYR A 182 9.15 1.79 -5.80
C TYR A 182 10.07 2.97 -5.56
N TYR A 183 9.55 4.02 -4.90
CA TYR A 183 10.35 5.18 -4.50
C TYR A 183 11.60 4.79 -3.70
N ALA A 184 11.46 3.88 -2.74
CA ALA A 184 12.54 3.45 -1.85
C ALA A 184 13.70 2.71 -2.54
N GLU A 185 13.56 2.37 -3.83
CA GLU A 185 14.56 1.64 -4.59
C GLU A 185 15.38 2.52 -5.53
N ARG A 186 15.27 3.84 -5.38
CA ARG A 186 16.22 4.75 -6.01
C ARG A 186 17.64 4.36 -5.62
N ARG A 187 18.44 4.08 -6.64
CA ARG A 187 19.89 4.14 -6.51
C ARG A 187 20.27 5.61 -6.64
N ASP A 188 21.02 6.11 -5.66
CA ASP A 188 21.84 7.31 -5.81
C ASP A 188 22.78 7.18 -7.03
#